data_AF-A0A929K2V1-F1
#
_entry.id   AF-A0A929K2V1-F1
#
_cell.length_a   1.000
_cell.length_b   1.000
_cell.length_c   1.000
_cell.angle_alpha   90.00
_cell.angle_beta   90.00
_cell.angle_gamma   90.00
#
_symmetry.space_group_name_H-M   'P 1'
#
loop_
_entity.id
_entity.type
_entity.pdbx_description
1 polymer ?
#
loop_
_entity_poly.entity_id
_entity_poly.type
_entity_poly.pdbx_seq_one_letter_code
_entity_poly.pdbx_strand_id
1 'polypeptide(L)'
;TSLILITNKFWVPDYLSEEIDTRVQDTFSKRLRVVSFSDYTEDELFGILLDRAKIGFEEGTYTEDVLDYIAHLSFINGWRARGIINIARDAAELADEMNDKMIEIRHIDEIAEIAPQKELKEIIKKLDPPALNILLFLLKRNGKGIEEDALDWFKEKSGDEGIASGRSRTTFYNALSRLKGMELV
;
A
#
# COMPACT_ATOMS: atom_id res chain seq x y z
N THR A 1 22.14 -6.80 23.38
CA THR A 1 21.34 -5.88 22.54
C THR A 1 20.91 -6.64 21.30
N SER A 2 19.62 -6.60 20.99
CA SER A 2 19.06 -7.24 19.79
C SER A 2 18.60 -6.16 18.82
N LEU A 3 18.90 -6.33 17.53
CA LEU A 3 18.48 -5.44 16.46
C LEU A 3 17.51 -6.21 15.56
N ILE A 4 16.34 -5.61 15.29
CA ILE A 4 15.35 -6.16 14.37
C ILE A 4 15.18 -5.14 13.24
N LEU A 5 15.37 -5.60 12.01
CA LEU A 5 15.22 -4.80 10.80
C LEU A 5 14.02 -5.33 10.00
N ILE A 6 13.17 -4.43 9.54
CA ILE A 6 11.97 -4.76 8.74
C ILE A 6 12.07 -3.97 7.43
N THR A 7 11.98 -4.67 6.30
CA THR A 7 12.08 -4.08 4.97
C THR A 7 11.12 -4.79 4.02
N ASN A 8 10.59 -4.05 3.05
CA ASN A 8 9.82 -4.59 1.93
C ASN A 8 10.72 -4.96 0.73
N LYS A 9 12.02 -4.73 0.82
CA LYS A 9 12.98 -4.95 -0.28
C LYS A 9 13.76 -6.24 -0.04
N PHE A 10 13.52 -7.23 -0.90
CA PHE A 10 14.12 -8.57 -0.79
C PHE A 10 15.64 -8.58 -0.97
N TRP A 11 16.21 -7.60 -1.67
CA TRP A 11 17.66 -7.50 -1.94
C TRP A 11 18.47 -6.91 -0.79
N VAL A 12 17.82 -6.35 0.25
CA VAL A 12 18.51 -5.67 1.36
C VAL A 12 19.51 -6.57 2.09
N PRO A 13 19.22 -7.86 2.37
CA PRO A 13 20.20 -8.75 2.97
C PRO A 13 21.49 -8.87 2.13
N ASP A 14 21.35 -9.01 0.81
CA ASP A 14 22.49 -9.13 -0.11
C ASP A 14 23.29 -7.84 -0.13
N TYR A 15 22.63 -6.68 -0.26
CA TYR A 15 23.28 -5.37 -0.20
C TYR A 15 24.07 -5.14 1.10
N LEU A 16 23.48 -5.51 2.25
CA LEU A 16 24.17 -5.39 3.54
C LEU A 16 25.38 -6.32 3.63
N SER A 17 25.37 -7.46 2.96
CA SER A 17 26.50 -8.39 2.90
C SER A 17 27.64 -7.92 1.99
N GLU A 18 27.39 -6.98 1.08
CA GLU A 18 28.38 -6.45 0.14
C GLU A 18 29.01 -5.13 0.63
N GLU A 19 28.22 -4.23 1.21
CA GLU A 19 28.63 -2.85 1.51
C GLU A 19 29.16 -2.63 2.95
N ILE A 20 28.94 -3.59 3.86
CA ILE A 20 29.42 -3.47 5.24
C ILE A 20 30.90 -3.86 5.32
N ASP A 21 31.73 -3.11 6.06
CA ASP A 21 33.14 -3.46 6.27
C ASP A 21 33.29 -4.85 6.91
N THR A 22 34.28 -5.63 6.44
CA THR A 22 34.60 -7.01 6.81
C THR A 22 34.58 -7.29 8.33
N ARG A 23 34.99 -6.32 9.16
CA ARG A 23 34.98 -6.45 10.63
C ARG A 23 33.58 -6.40 11.24
N VAL A 24 32.69 -5.60 10.65
CA VAL A 24 31.29 -5.49 11.05
C VAL A 24 30.51 -6.68 10.49
N GLN A 25 30.82 -7.13 9.27
CA GLN A 25 30.23 -8.36 8.68
C GLN A 25 30.44 -9.59 9.57
N ASP A 26 31.63 -9.78 10.13
CA ASP A 26 31.89 -10.99 10.92
C ASP A 26 31.05 -11.04 12.22
N THR A 27 30.60 -9.88 12.73
CA THR A 27 29.67 -9.78 13.87
C THR A 27 28.20 -9.77 13.44
N PHE A 28 27.89 -9.11 12.32
CA PHE A 28 26.54 -8.89 11.81
C PHE A 28 26.03 -10.10 11.00
N SER A 29 26.79 -10.57 10.02
CA SER A 29 26.43 -11.67 9.11
C SER A 29 26.34 -13.03 9.81
N LYS A 30 27.19 -13.31 10.82
CA LYS A 30 27.07 -14.55 11.63
C LYS A 30 25.79 -14.61 12.47
N ARG A 31 25.12 -13.47 12.68
CA ARG A 31 23.92 -13.35 13.51
C ARG A 31 22.69 -12.91 12.73
N LEU A 32 22.85 -12.48 11.49
CA LEU A 32 21.76 -12.04 10.63
C LEU A 32 20.90 -13.25 10.28
N ARG A 33 19.68 -13.27 10.81
CA ARG A 33 18.65 -14.23 10.43
C ARG A 33 17.64 -13.49 9.56
N VAL A 34 17.54 -13.91 8.31
CA VAL A 34 16.51 -13.41 7.40
C VAL A 34 15.28 -14.29 7.58
N VAL A 35 14.15 -13.65 7.90
CA VAL A 35 12.85 -14.30 7.96
C VAL A 35 12.01 -13.68 6.86
N SER A 36 11.61 -14.48 5.88
CA SER A 36 10.69 -14.08 4.83
C SER A 36 9.26 -14.22 5.32
N PHE A 37 8.46 -13.18 5.13
CA PHE A 37 7.01 -13.22 5.34
C PHE A 37 6.36 -13.44 3.98
N SER A 38 5.77 -14.61 3.77
CA SER A 38 4.93 -14.87 2.61
C SER A 38 3.61 -14.10 2.73
N ASP A 39 2.95 -13.90 1.60
CA ASP A 39 1.58 -13.41 1.61
C ASP A 39 0.66 -14.41 2.30
N TYR A 40 -0.41 -13.89 2.90
CA TYR A 40 -1.42 -14.72 3.55
C TYR A 40 -2.19 -15.53 2.52
N THR A 41 -2.44 -16.78 2.85
CA THR A 41 -3.40 -17.63 2.14
C THR A 41 -4.83 -17.16 2.39
N GLU A 42 -5.76 -17.57 1.54
CA GLU A 42 -7.18 -17.29 1.70
C GLU A 42 -7.72 -17.73 3.08
N ASP A 43 -7.36 -18.95 3.52
CA ASP A 43 -7.74 -19.48 4.84
C ASP A 43 -7.17 -18.64 6.00
N GLU A 44 -5.93 -18.16 5.87
CA GLU A 44 -5.32 -17.27 6.88
C GLU A 44 -6.00 -15.90 6.91
N LEU A 45 -6.38 -15.37 5.75
CA LEU A 45 -7.15 -14.13 5.66
C LEU A 45 -8.52 -14.27 6.31
N PHE A 46 -9.23 -15.37 6.05
CA PHE A 46 -10.48 -15.70 6.73
C PHE A 46 -10.29 -15.80 8.25
N GLY A 47 -9.28 -16.54 8.71
CA GLY A 47 -8.99 -16.69 10.14
C GLY A 47 -8.71 -15.35 10.82
N ILE A 48 -7.89 -14.49 10.20
CA ILE A 48 -7.61 -13.13 10.69
C ILE A 48 -8.92 -12.33 10.76
N LEU A 49 -9.73 -12.37 9.71
CA LEU A 49 -10.97 -11.60 9.67
C LEU A 49 -11.97 -12.08 10.71
N LEU A 50 -12.15 -13.40 10.86
CA LEU A 50 -13.03 -14.02 11.85
C LEU A 50 -12.65 -13.61 13.27
N ASP A 51 -11.36 -13.66 13.61
CA ASP A 51 -10.88 -13.21 14.92
C ASP A 51 -11.18 -11.72 15.17
N ARG A 52 -11.09 -10.88 14.14
CA ARG A 52 -11.44 -9.46 14.26
C ARG A 52 -12.94 -9.22 14.33
N ALA A 53 -13.74 -9.96 13.56
CA ALA A 53 -15.20 -9.85 13.55
C ALA A 53 -15.79 -10.21 14.92
N LYS A 54 -15.27 -11.26 15.57
CA LYS A 54 -15.66 -11.66 16.95
C LYS A 54 -15.44 -10.56 18.00
N ILE A 55 -14.48 -9.66 17.78
CA ILE A 55 -14.14 -8.58 18.72
C ILE A 55 -14.81 -7.27 18.31
N GLY A 56 -14.93 -7.03 17.01
CA GLY A 56 -15.35 -5.74 16.45
C GLY A 56 -16.84 -5.63 16.12
N PHE A 57 -17.52 -6.74 15.84
CA PHE A 57 -18.93 -6.75 15.47
C PHE A 57 -19.80 -7.38 16.56
N GLU A 58 -21.05 -6.91 16.63
CA GLU A 58 -22.05 -7.51 17.50
C GLU A 58 -22.44 -8.91 17.02
N GLU A 59 -22.67 -9.83 17.95
CA GLU A 59 -23.04 -11.21 17.64
C GLU A 59 -24.35 -11.26 16.83
N GLY A 60 -24.38 -12.04 15.75
CA GLY A 60 -25.54 -12.17 14.87
C GLY A 60 -25.66 -11.09 13.79
N THR A 61 -24.74 -10.12 13.73
CA THR A 61 -24.71 -9.10 12.66
C THR A 61 -23.89 -9.51 11.44
N TYR A 62 -23.27 -10.69 11.45
CA TYR A 62 -22.53 -11.27 10.34
C TYR A 62 -22.62 -12.80 10.36
N THR A 63 -22.32 -13.43 9.23
CA THR A 63 -22.18 -14.90 9.10
C THR A 63 -20.77 -15.25 8.67
N GLU A 64 -20.34 -16.50 8.94
CA GLU A 64 -19.04 -16.97 8.47
C GLU A 64 -18.95 -16.96 6.94
N ASP A 65 -20.04 -17.30 6.22
CA ASP A 65 -20.12 -17.24 4.75
C ASP A 65 -19.80 -15.83 4.20
N VAL A 66 -20.25 -14.78 4.89
CA VAL A 66 -19.98 -13.39 4.52
C VAL A 66 -18.51 -13.06 4.72
N LEU A 67 -17.90 -13.53 5.82
CA LEU A 67 -16.47 -13.32 6.07
C LEU A 67 -15.58 -14.11 5.10
N ASP A 68 -15.99 -15.34 4.77
CA ASP A 68 -15.34 -16.19 3.78
C ASP A 68 -15.35 -15.52 2.40
N TYR A 69 -16.49 -14.94 2.00
CA TYR A 69 -16.58 -14.18 0.76
C TYR A 69 -15.64 -12.97 0.72
N ILE A 70 -15.51 -12.22 1.81
CA ILE A 70 -14.57 -11.09 1.89
C ILE A 70 -13.12 -11.60 1.81
N ALA A 71 -12.81 -12.74 2.44
CA ALA A 71 -11.48 -13.36 2.38
C ALA A 71 -11.13 -13.81 0.97
N HIS A 72 -12.05 -14.49 0.28
CA HIS A 72 -11.92 -14.88 -1.11
C HIS A 72 -11.67 -13.68 -2.02
N LEU A 73 -12.53 -12.66 -1.93
CA LEU A 73 -12.37 -11.41 -2.69
C LEU A 73 -11.03 -10.73 -2.40
N SER A 74 -10.59 -10.74 -1.15
CA SER A 74 -9.29 -10.17 -0.77
C SER A 74 -8.13 -10.94 -1.39
N PHE A 75 -8.20 -12.27 -1.39
CA PHE A 75 -7.16 -13.11 -1.98
C PHE A 75 -7.05 -12.89 -3.49
N ILE A 76 -8.16 -12.91 -4.24
CA ILE A 76 -8.14 -12.72 -5.70
C ILE A 76 -7.67 -11.31 -6.11
N ASN A 77 -7.97 -10.29 -5.29
CA ASN A 77 -7.60 -8.90 -5.55
C ASN A 77 -6.24 -8.52 -4.93
N GLY A 78 -5.55 -9.44 -4.26
CA GLY A 78 -4.26 -9.17 -3.60
C GLY A 78 -4.37 -8.20 -2.42
N TRP A 79 -5.55 -8.04 -1.82
CA TRP A 79 -5.73 -7.20 -0.64
C TRP A 79 -5.08 -7.85 0.58
N ARG A 80 -4.12 -7.14 1.18
CA ARG A 80 -3.43 -7.60 2.39
C ARG A 80 -4.36 -7.63 3.61
N ALA A 81 -3.89 -8.21 4.72
CA ALA A 81 -4.64 -8.29 5.98
C ALA A 81 -5.24 -6.96 6.51
N ARG A 82 -4.71 -5.80 6.10
CA ARG A 82 -5.35 -4.51 6.41
C ARG A 82 -6.54 -4.20 5.50
N GLY A 83 -6.43 -4.56 4.21
CA GLY A 83 -7.49 -4.36 3.22
C GLY A 83 -8.75 -5.13 3.57
N ILE A 84 -8.61 -6.41 3.91
CA ILE A 84 -9.74 -7.25 4.33
C ILE A 84 -10.52 -6.66 5.53
N ILE A 85 -9.81 -6.19 6.56
CA ILE A 85 -10.43 -5.55 7.73
C ILE A 85 -11.15 -4.24 7.34
N ASN A 86 -10.54 -3.45 6.45
CA ASN A 86 -11.16 -2.21 5.98
C ASN A 86 -12.45 -2.48 5.20
N ILE A 87 -12.47 -3.50 4.34
CA ILE A 87 -13.67 -3.85 3.58
C ILE A 87 -14.78 -4.35 4.49
N ALA A 88 -14.46 -5.22 5.44
CA ALA A 88 -15.46 -5.66 6.42
C ALA A 88 -16.05 -4.51 7.22
N ARG A 89 -15.21 -3.56 7.67
CA ARG A 89 -15.68 -2.34 8.35
C ARG A 89 -16.57 -1.51 7.44
N ASP A 90 -16.11 -1.19 6.23
CA ASP A 90 -16.83 -0.33 5.31
C ASP A 90 -18.17 -0.99 4.88
N ALA A 91 -18.23 -2.32 4.78
CA ALA A 91 -19.46 -3.07 4.51
C ALA A 91 -20.43 -3.06 5.71
N ALA A 92 -19.92 -3.08 6.94
CA ALA A 92 -20.72 -2.92 8.14
C ALA A 92 -21.29 -1.51 8.25
N GLU A 93 -20.48 -0.48 7.98
CA GLU A 93 -20.92 0.92 7.93
C GLU A 93 -22.04 1.10 6.89
N LEU A 94 -21.91 0.50 5.71
CA LEU A 94 -22.95 0.53 4.68
C LEU A 94 -24.23 -0.18 5.11
N ALA A 95 -24.13 -1.35 5.77
CA ALA A 95 -25.29 -2.06 6.30
C ALA A 95 -26.05 -1.19 7.32
N ASP A 96 -25.33 -0.52 8.21
CA ASP A 96 -25.92 0.40 9.19
C ASP A 96 -26.59 1.60 8.51
N GLU A 97 -25.95 2.20 7.51
CA GLU A 97 -26.53 3.30 6.71
C GLU A 97 -27.84 2.87 6.01
N MET A 98 -27.91 1.62 5.55
CA MET A 98 -29.08 1.02 4.93
C MET A 98 -30.14 0.53 5.92
N ASN A 99 -29.89 0.64 7.24
CA ASN A 99 -30.70 0.09 8.33
C ASN A 99 -30.89 -1.44 8.26
N ASP A 100 -29.92 -2.15 7.69
CA ASP A 100 -29.90 -3.60 7.71
C ASP A 100 -29.37 -4.11 9.05
N LYS A 101 -29.90 -5.25 9.49
CA LYS A 101 -29.51 -5.85 10.79
C LYS A 101 -28.23 -6.68 10.70
N MET A 102 -27.77 -6.96 9.48
CA MET A 102 -26.62 -7.82 9.23
C MET A 102 -25.89 -7.42 7.96
N ILE A 103 -24.61 -7.73 7.93
CA ILE A 103 -23.77 -7.60 6.75
C ILE A 103 -24.20 -8.69 5.75
N GLU A 104 -24.52 -8.27 4.53
CA GLU A 104 -24.87 -9.15 3.41
C GLU A 104 -23.86 -8.99 2.27
N ILE A 105 -23.81 -9.98 1.37
CA ILE A 105 -22.93 -9.98 0.19
C ILE A 105 -23.09 -8.70 -0.65
N ARG A 106 -24.31 -8.17 -0.77
CA ARG A 106 -24.59 -6.94 -1.52
C ARG A 106 -23.79 -5.72 -1.01
N HIS A 107 -23.56 -5.63 0.30
CA HIS A 107 -22.78 -4.52 0.87
C HIS A 107 -21.31 -4.66 0.48
N ILE A 108 -20.82 -5.89 0.44
CA ILE A 108 -19.42 -6.20 0.09
C ILE A 108 -19.17 -5.90 -1.39
N ASP A 109 -20.09 -6.29 -2.28
CA ASP A 109 -19.99 -6.01 -3.70
C ASP A 109 -19.94 -4.49 -3.98
N GLU A 110 -20.81 -3.71 -3.33
CA GLU A 110 -20.82 -2.25 -3.46
C GLU A 110 -19.51 -1.62 -2.96
N ILE A 111 -18.99 -2.09 -1.82
CA ILE A 111 -17.70 -1.63 -1.30
C ILE A 111 -16.53 -2.04 -2.20
N ALA A 112 -16.55 -3.26 -2.74
CA ALA A 112 -15.48 -3.78 -3.60
C ALA A 112 -15.35 -2.97 -4.90
N GLU A 113 -16.45 -2.45 -5.46
CA GLU A 113 -16.42 -1.57 -6.63
C GLU A 113 -15.73 -0.22 -6.35
N ILE A 114 -15.95 0.35 -5.17
CA ILE A 114 -15.44 1.69 -4.82
C ILE A 114 -14.09 1.66 -4.09
N ALA A 115 -13.71 0.54 -3.48
CA ALA A 115 -12.50 0.40 -2.67
C ALA A 115 -11.22 0.80 -3.42
N PRO A 116 -10.98 0.38 -4.69
CA PRO A 116 -9.80 0.79 -5.44
C PRO A 116 -9.71 2.31 -5.61
N GLN A 117 -10.85 2.97 -5.85
CA GLN A 117 -10.90 4.43 -6.04
C GLN A 117 -10.63 5.17 -4.72
N LYS A 118 -11.17 4.67 -3.61
CA LYS A 118 -10.96 5.22 -2.26
C LYS A 118 -9.50 5.09 -1.85
N GLU A 119 -8.87 3.93 -2.09
CA GLU A 119 -7.46 3.71 -1.80
C GLU A 119 -6.55 4.62 -2.64
N LEU A 120 -6.79 4.69 -3.96
CA LEU A 120 -6.05 5.58 -4.85
C LEU A 120 -6.16 7.04 -4.40
N LYS A 121 -7.37 7.49 -4.01
CA LYS A 121 -7.60 8.84 -3.49
C LYS A 121 -6.80 9.12 -2.22
N GLU A 122 -6.75 8.16 -1.29
CA GLU A 122 -5.95 8.29 -0.06
C GLU A 122 -4.44 8.28 -0.32
N ILE A 123 -3.97 7.51 -1.31
CA ILE A 123 -2.57 7.55 -1.75
C ILE A 123 -2.25 8.94 -2.32
N ILE A 124 -3.07 9.44 -3.25
CA ILE A 124 -2.88 10.76 -3.89
C ILE A 124 -2.84 11.88 -2.85
N LYS A 125 -3.72 11.86 -1.83
CA LYS A 125 -3.72 12.85 -0.74
C LYS A 125 -2.43 12.90 0.07
N LYS A 126 -1.69 11.78 0.14
CA LYS A 126 -0.43 11.66 0.90
C LYS A 126 0.81 11.97 0.07
N LEU A 127 0.67 12.17 -1.24
CA LEU A 127 1.79 12.56 -2.09
C LEU A 127 2.24 13.97 -1.73
N ASP A 128 3.56 14.14 -1.62
CA ASP A 128 4.15 15.47 -1.50
C ASP A 128 4.07 16.21 -2.85
N PRO A 129 4.14 17.55 -2.84
CA PRO A 129 3.99 18.36 -4.05
C PRO A 129 4.88 17.91 -5.23
N PRO A 130 6.16 17.50 -5.01
CA PRO A 130 6.97 16.96 -6.09
C PRO A 130 6.40 15.72 -6.78
N ALA A 131 5.94 14.73 -6.02
CA ALA A 131 5.37 13.50 -6.56
C ALA A 131 4.03 13.76 -7.25
N LEU A 132 3.19 14.64 -6.68
CA LEU A 132 1.92 15.05 -7.29
C LEU A 132 2.13 15.74 -8.64
N ASN A 133 3.13 16.61 -8.75
CA ASN A 133 3.46 17.32 -9.99
C ASN A 133 3.92 16.36 -11.10
N ILE A 134 4.78 15.39 -10.76
CA ILE A 134 5.22 14.36 -11.72
C ILE A 134 4.03 13.52 -12.20
N LEU A 135 3.17 13.08 -11.28
CA LEU A 135 1.97 12.30 -11.62
C LEU A 135 1.03 13.10 -12.54
N LEU A 136 0.79 14.38 -12.24
CA LEU A 136 -0.03 15.27 -13.06
C LEU A 136 0.53 15.45 -14.48
N PHE A 137 1.86 15.58 -14.61
CA PHE A 137 2.52 15.65 -15.91
C PHE A 137 2.28 14.38 -16.75
N LEU A 138 2.48 13.21 -16.15
CA LEU A 138 2.29 11.93 -16.82
C LEU A 138 0.83 11.72 -17.24
N LEU A 139 -0.12 12.07 -16.37
CA LEU A 139 -1.56 12.02 -16.68
C LEU A 139 -1.94 12.92 -17.85
N LYS A 140 -1.41 14.16 -17.91
CA LYS A 140 -1.67 15.09 -19.04
C LYS A 140 -1.20 14.55 -20.38
N ARG A 141 -0.25 13.61 -20.38
CA ARG A 141 0.25 12.96 -21.59
C ARG A 141 -0.26 11.53 -21.77
N ASN A 142 -1.32 11.12 -21.05
CA ASN A 142 -1.88 9.77 -21.09
C ASN A 142 -0.84 8.68 -20.81
N GLY A 143 0.05 8.91 -19.84
CA GLY A 143 1.14 7.99 -19.48
C GLY A 143 2.27 7.94 -20.51
N LYS A 144 2.24 8.77 -21.55
CA LYS A 144 3.28 8.83 -22.58
C LYS A 144 4.27 9.95 -22.27
N GLY A 145 5.53 9.61 -22.09
CA GLY A 145 6.60 10.58 -21.90
C GLY A 145 7.89 9.87 -21.58
N ILE A 146 9.00 10.40 -22.08
CA ILE A 146 10.33 9.96 -21.64
C ILE A 146 10.67 10.62 -20.30
N GLU A 147 11.42 9.90 -19.46
CA GLU A 147 11.80 10.37 -18.11
C GLU A 147 12.51 11.74 -18.14
N GLU A 148 13.23 12.02 -19.23
CA GLU A 148 13.87 13.31 -19.50
C GLU A 148 12.86 14.45 -19.68
N ASP A 149 11.76 14.24 -20.41
CA ASP A 149 10.71 15.25 -20.59
C ASP A 149 10.03 15.59 -19.26
N ALA A 150 9.80 14.58 -18.42
CA ALA A 150 9.20 14.77 -17.10
C ALA A 150 10.13 15.56 -16.17
N LEU A 151 11.42 15.28 -16.23
CA LEU A 151 12.44 16.00 -15.46
C LEU A 151 12.53 17.48 -15.89
N ASP A 152 12.51 17.75 -17.19
CA ASP A 152 12.63 19.11 -17.68
C ASP A 152 11.37 19.95 -17.39
N TRP A 153 10.19 19.35 -17.56
CA TRP A 153 8.94 19.97 -17.11
C TRP A 153 8.93 20.24 -15.60
N PHE A 154 9.41 19.29 -14.79
CA PHE A 154 9.47 19.43 -13.34
C PHE A 154 10.37 20.60 -12.90
N LYS A 155 11.51 20.79 -13.57
CA LYS A 155 12.41 21.93 -13.31
C LYS A 155 11.75 23.26 -13.69
N GLU A 156 11.07 23.31 -14.83
CA GLU A 156 10.38 24.50 -15.33
C GLU A 156 9.28 24.93 -14.36
N LYS A 157 8.39 24.00 -13.97
CA LYS A 157 7.24 24.31 -13.13
C LYS A 157 7.58 24.58 -11.66
N SER A 158 8.60 23.91 -11.13
CA SER A 158 9.13 24.19 -9.79
C SER A 158 9.86 25.54 -9.70
N GLY A 159 10.20 26.15 -10.85
CA GLY A 159 10.75 27.50 -10.94
C GLY A 159 9.73 28.59 -10.61
N ASP A 160 8.47 28.40 -11.05
CA ASP A 160 7.40 29.40 -11.00
C ASP A 160 6.66 29.46 -9.66
N GLU A 161 6.63 28.37 -8.89
CA GLU A 161 5.82 28.26 -7.65
C GLU A 161 6.59 28.63 -6.36
N GLY A 162 7.83 29.13 -6.47
CA GLY A 162 8.61 29.59 -5.30
C GLY A 162 9.10 28.49 -4.35
N ILE A 163 8.94 27.21 -4.72
CA ILE A 163 9.36 26.05 -3.92
C ILE A 163 10.85 25.79 -4.15
N ALA A 164 11.70 26.30 -3.25
CA ALA A 164 13.15 26.14 -3.33
C ALA A 164 13.64 24.67 -3.37
N SER A 165 12.83 23.72 -2.88
CA SER A 165 13.15 22.28 -2.85
C SER A 165 12.88 21.54 -4.16
N GLY A 166 12.17 22.14 -5.12
CA GLY A 166 11.74 21.50 -6.38
C GLY A 166 12.73 21.57 -7.55
N ARG A 167 13.91 22.20 -7.39
CA ARG A 167 14.85 22.38 -8.52
C ARG A 167 15.88 21.26 -8.69
N SER A 168 16.04 20.39 -7.69
CA SER A 168 17.10 19.39 -7.72
C SER A 168 16.67 18.13 -8.47
N ARG A 169 17.56 17.64 -9.37
CA ARG A 169 17.47 16.29 -9.95
C ARG A 169 17.23 15.23 -8.88
N THR A 170 17.87 15.39 -7.71
CA THR A 170 17.71 14.48 -6.58
C THR A 170 16.26 14.46 -6.07
N THR A 171 15.60 15.62 -5.95
CA THR A 171 14.19 15.70 -5.53
C THR A 171 13.29 14.99 -6.54
N PHE A 172 13.51 15.21 -7.83
CA PHE A 172 12.76 14.54 -8.90
C PHE A 172 12.91 13.01 -8.83
N TYR A 173 14.14 12.49 -8.81
CA TYR A 173 14.36 11.04 -8.80
C TYR A 173 13.87 10.38 -7.50
N ASN A 174 13.96 11.08 -6.37
CA ASN A 174 13.38 10.60 -5.11
C ASN A 174 11.85 10.55 -5.17
N ALA A 175 11.20 11.54 -5.79
CA ALA A 175 9.76 11.54 -6.01
C ALA A 175 9.34 10.45 -7.00
N LEU A 176 10.03 10.33 -8.13
CA LEU A 176 9.78 9.30 -9.13
C LEU A 176 9.98 7.89 -8.58
N SER A 177 11.04 7.66 -7.80
CA SER A 177 11.28 6.36 -7.14
C SER A 177 10.18 6.00 -6.15
N ARG A 178 9.61 6.98 -5.44
CA ARG A 178 8.46 6.73 -4.55
C ARG A 178 7.20 6.37 -5.34
N LEU A 179 6.91 7.10 -6.43
CA LEU A 179 5.76 6.81 -7.29
C LEU A 179 5.87 5.40 -7.92
N LYS A 180 7.06 5.03 -8.43
CA LYS A 180 7.35 3.67 -8.92
C LYS A 180 7.17 2.62 -7.82
N GLY A 181 7.65 2.90 -6.61
CA GLY A 181 7.48 2.01 -5.45
C GLY A 181 6.04 1.90 -4.93
N MET A 182 5.15 2.81 -5.35
CA MET A 182 3.70 2.77 -5.10
C MET A 182 2.92 2.20 -6.29
N GLU A 183 3.61 1.75 -7.35
CA GLU A 183 3.02 1.22 -8.59
C GLU A 183 2.06 2.20 -9.30
N LEU A 184 2.27 3.51 -9.10
CA LEU A 184 1.46 4.54 -9.74
C LEU A 184 1.95 4.93 -11.14
N VAL A 185 3.24 4.67 -11.43
CA VAL A 185 3.96 5.04 -12.68
C VAL A 185 5.06 4.05 -13.00
#